data_AF-A0A448XAI5-F1
#
_entry.id   AF-A0A448XAI5-F1
#
_cell.length_a   1.000
_cell.length_b   1.000
_cell.length_c   1.000
_cell.angle_alpha   90.00
_cell.angle_beta   90.00
_cell.angle_gamma   90.00
#
_symmetry.space_group_name_H-M   'P 1'
#
loop_
_entity.id
_entity.type
_entity.pdbx_description
1 polymer ?
#
loop_
_entity_poly.entity_id
_entity_poly.type
_entity_poly.pdbx_seq_one_letter_code
_entity_poly.pdbx_strand_id
1 'polypeptide(L)'
;MQSDSQVRMDHLWDARDRVLMGPKRQLPKDQKSNQIAAFHEAGHAIAAIYTPGSTPLHKVTIIPRGKSGGHTSFLDEVDTNYQTRQQLIAQLDVAMGGRVGEELVFGSDQVTTGASNDFEASSFCI
;
A
#
# COMPACT_ATOMS: atom_id res chain seq x y z
N MET A 1 3.59 23.92 10.17
CA MET A 1 2.29 24.04 9.49
C MET A 1 2.31 25.38 8.79
N GLN A 2 2.21 25.39 7.45
CA GLN A 2 2.08 26.64 6.71
C GLN A 2 0.78 27.31 7.15
N SER A 3 0.86 28.59 7.53
CA SER A 3 -0.29 29.38 7.97
C SER A 3 -1.04 29.89 6.74
N ASP A 4 -1.74 28.98 6.06
CA ASP A 4 -2.63 29.35 4.96
C ASP A 4 -3.92 29.98 5.52
N SER A 5 -4.40 31.03 4.85
CA SER A 5 -5.62 31.75 5.27
C SER A 5 -6.91 30.96 5.00
N GLN A 6 -6.84 29.87 4.23
CA GLN A 6 -7.99 29.04 3.85
C GLN A 6 -7.63 27.56 3.83
N VAL A 7 -8.61 26.71 4.18
CA VAL A 7 -8.47 25.25 4.09
C VAL A 7 -8.73 24.81 2.66
N ARG A 8 -7.73 24.19 2.01
CA ARG A 8 -7.84 23.60 0.68
C ARG A 8 -8.02 22.08 0.79
N MET A 9 -8.42 21.46 -0.31
CA MET A 9 -8.56 20.01 -0.38
C MET A 9 -7.24 19.27 -0.04
N ASP A 10 -6.09 19.84 -0.40
CA ASP A 10 -4.78 19.27 -0.06
C ASP A 10 -4.53 19.19 1.45
N HIS A 11 -5.05 20.16 2.22
CA HIS A 11 -4.98 20.12 3.69
C HIS A 11 -5.82 18.97 4.25
N LEU A 12 -6.97 18.70 3.64
CA LEU A 12 -7.84 17.58 4.04
C LEU A 12 -7.20 16.23 3.67
N TRP A 13 -6.57 16.13 2.50
CA TRP A 13 -5.84 14.93 2.09
C TRP A 13 -4.66 14.62 3.00
N ASP A 14 -3.83 15.61 3.34
CA ASP A 14 -2.70 15.37 4.25
C ASP A 14 -3.16 15.09 5.69
N ALA A 15 -4.24 15.72 6.15
CA ALA A 15 -4.83 15.41 7.44
C ALA A 15 -5.36 13.97 7.50
N ARG A 16 -6.08 13.51 6.46
CA ARG A 16 -6.56 12.12 6.34
C ARG A 16 -5.38 11.14 6.33
N ASP A 17 -4.38 11.37 5.46
CA ASP A 17 -3.18 10.54 5.39
C ASP A 17 -2.49 10.45 6.75
N ARG A 18 -2.41 11.57 7.48
CA ARG A 18 -1.78 11.63 8.79
C ARG A 18 -2.53 10.84 9.86
N VAL A 19 -3.86 10.83 9.82
CA VAL A 19 -4.69 10.03 10.74
C VAL A 19 -4.57 8.54 10.43
N LEU A 20 -4.61 8.17 9.14
CA LEU A 20 -4.58 6.76 8.72
C LEU A 20 -3.19 6.13 8.82
N MET A 21 -2.15 6.83 8.35
CA MET A 21 -0.79 6.27 8.18
C MET A 21 0.23 6.85 9.16
N GLY A 22 -0.16 7.88 9.93
CA GLY A 22 0.73 8.61 10.81
C GLY A 22 1.49 9.77 10.12
N PRO A 23 2.35 10.48 10.87
CA PRO A 23 3.06 11.64 10.36
C PRO A 23 4.08 11.25 9.27
N LYS A 24 4.24 12.15 8.29
CA LYS A 24 5.25 12.04 7.24
C LYS A 24 6.66 12.06 7.84
N ARG A 25 7.51 11.13 7.42
CA ARG A 25 8.94 11.15 7.74
C ARG A 25 9.71 11.77 6.58
N GLN A 26 10.56 12.74 6.88
CA GLN A 26 11.51 13.30 5.92
C GLN A 26 12.89 12.67 6.09
N LEU A 27 12.94 11.34 6.15
CA LEU A 27 14.23 10.65 6.22
C LEU A 27 14.79 10.50 4.81
N PRO A 28 16.06 10.85 4.58
CA PRO A 28 16.75 10.47 3.36
C PRO A 28 16.68 8.95 3.23
N LYS A 29 16.05 8.48 2.15
CA LYS A 29 16.12 7.07 1.76
C LYS A 29 17.23 6.90 0.74
N ASP A 30 18.02 5.86 0.91
CA ASP A 30 18.94 5.42 -0.13
C ASP A 30 18.15 5.10 -1.41
N GLN A 31 18.75 5.37 -2.56
CA GLN A 31 18.10 5.16 -3.86
C GLN A 31 17.63 3.72 -4.03
N LYS A 32 18.42 2.73 -3.58
CA LYS A 32 18.07 1.31 -3.61
C LYS A 32 16.81 1.02 -2.77
N SER A 33 16.76 1.52 -1.54
CA SER A 33 15.60 1.35 -0.65
C SER A 33 14.34 2.02 -1.20
N ASN A 34 14.49 3.14 -1.91
CA ASN A 34 13.37 3.80 -2.57
C ASN A 34 12.86 3.00 -3.79
N GLN A 35 13.77 2.38 -4.56
CA GLN A 35 13.39 1.50 -5.67
C GLN A 35 12.67 0.26 -5.16
N ILE A 36 13.18 -0.39 -4.11
CA ILE A 36 12.52 -1.57 -3.51
C ILE A 36 11.09 -1.20 -3.11
N ALA A 37 10.91 -0.11 -2.35
CA ALA A 37 9.57 0.35 -1.97
C ALA A 37 8.69 0.66 -3.19
N ALA A 38 9.23 1.26 -4.25
CA ALA A 38 8.47 1.55 -5.45
C ALA A 38 7.97 0.28 -6.16
N PHE A 39 8.82 -0.73 -6.32
CA PHE A 39 8.42 -2.00 -6.95
C PHE A 39 7.48 -2.82 -6.08
N HIS A 40 7.66 -2.77 -4.76
CA HIS A 40 6.74 -3.38 -3.80
C HIS A 40 5.33 -2.80 -3.91
N GLU A 41 5.19 -1.47 -3.82
CA GLU A 41 3.88 -0.81 -3.94
C GLU A 41 3.29 -0.95 -5.35
N ALA A 42 4.14 -0.97 -6.39
CA ALA A 42 3.69 -1.25 -7.76
C ALA A 42 3.14 -2.68 -7.90
N GLY A 43 3.72 -3.66 -7.19
CA GLY A 43 3.24 -5.03 -7.16
C GLY A 43 1.81 -5.13 -6.62
N HIS A 44 1.54 -4.50 -5.47
CA HIS A 44 0.17 -4.40 -4.93
C HIS A 44 -0.79 -3.70 -5.90
N ALA A 45 -0.37 -2.56 -6.46
CA ALA A 45 -1.21 -1.77 -7.35
C ALA A 45 -1.59 -2.54 -8.63
N ILE A 46 -0.63 -3.21 -9.26
CA ILE A 46 -0.87 -4.00 -10.47
C ILE A 46 -1.78 -5.19 -10.14
N ALA A 47 -1.49 -5.94 -9.07
CA ALA A 47 -2.35 -7.04 -8.65
C ALA A 47 -3.79 -6.57 -8.43
N ALA A 48 -3.99 -5.42 -7.78
CA ALA A 48 -5.33 -4.90 -7.52
C ALA A 48 -6.08 -4.49 -8.79
N ILE A 49 -5.38 -3.92 -9.79
CA ILE A 49 -5.99 -3.48 -11.05
C ILE A 49 -6.43 -4.68 -11.90
N TYR A 50 -5.65 -5.76 -11.90
CA TYR A 50 -5.89 -6.90 -12.79
C TYR A 50 -6.69 -8.05 -12.15
N THR A 51 -6.87 -8.06 -10.83
CA THR A 51 -7.61 -9.14 -10.15
C THR A 51 -9.11 -8.83 -10.05
N PRO A 52 -9.99 -9.64 -10.67
CA PRO A 52 -11.44 -9.43 -10.63
C PRO A 52 -12.01 -9.61 -9.22
N GLY A 53 -12.73 -8.61 -8.72
CA GLY A 53 -13.30 -8.61 -7.37
C GLY A 53 -12.35 -8.04 -6.30
N SER A 54 -11.21 -7.48 -6.71
CA SER A 54 -10.38 -6.66 -5.83
C SER A 54 -11.04 -5.33 -5.51
N THR A 55 -10.75 -4.78 -4.33
CA THR A 55 -11.19 -3.44 -3.95
C THR A 55 -10.53 -2.39 -4.85
N PRO A 56 -11.27 -1.37 -5.33
CA PRO A 56 -10.72 -0.31 -6.17
C PRO A 56 -9.52 0.40 -5.55
N LEU A 57 -8.47 0.57 -6.35
CA LEU A 57 -7.27 1.31 -5.97
C LEU A 57 -7.56 2.81 -5.85
N HIS A 58 -7.19 3.41 -4.73
CA HIS A 58 -7.41 4.83 -4.47
C HIS A 58 -6.15 5.67 -4.60
N LYS A 59 -5.03 5.21 -4.01
CA LYS A 59 -3.79 5.99 -3.95
C LYS A 59 -2.59 5.07 -3.71
N VAL A 60 -1.49 5.36 -4.39
CA VAL A 60 -0.19 4.68 -4.19
C VAL A 60 0.86 5.73 -3.86
N THR A 61 1.67 5.49 -2.83
CA THR A 61 2.74 6.40 -2.43
C THR A 61 3.95 5.66 -1.89
N ILE A 62 5.15 6.12 -2.24
CA ILE A 62 6.43 5.64 -1.70
C ILE A 62 6.99 6.56 -0.60
N ILE A 63 6.22 7.59 -0.24
CA ILE A 63 6.56 8.54 0.81
C ILE A 63 6.39 7.84 2.16
N PRO A 64 7.45 7.72 2.97
CA PRO A 64 7.37 7.04 4.25
C PRO A 64 6.50 7.82 5.24
N ARG A 65 5.52 7.13 5.84
CA ARG A 65 4.66 7.64 6.90
C ARG A 65 4.61 6.64 8.05
N GLY A 66 4.74 7.12 9.28
CA GLY A 66 4.74 6.27 10.47
C GLY A 66 5.80 5.15 10.42
N LYS A 67 5.34 3.90 10.49
CA LYS A 67 6.17 2.68 10.38
C LYS A 67 6.32 2.16 8.94
N SER A 68 5.54 2.68 7.99
CA SER A 68 5.51 2.14 6.62
C SER A 68 6.48 2.87 5.68
N GLY A 69 7.11 2.10 4.79
CA GLY A 69 8.01 2.59 3.75
C GLY A 69 7.27 3.15 2.54
N GLY A 70 6.10 2.61 2.22
CA GLY A 70 5.17 3.07 1.19
C GLY A 70 3.76 2.72 1.63
N HIS A 71 2.76 3.05 0.82
CA HIS A 71 1.40 2.58 1.08
C HIS A 71 0.54 2.60 -0.19
N THR A 72 -0.19 1.51 -0.36
CA THR A 72 -1.24 1.33 -1.36
C THR A 72 -2.59 1.36 -0.64
N SER A 73 -3.38 2.41 -0.87
CA SER A 73 -4.70 2.59 -0.30
C SER A 73 -5.78 2.10 -1.26
N PHE A 74 -6.75 1.41 -0.69
CA PHE A 74 -7.98 0.96 -1.36
C PHE A 74 -9.17 1.77 -0.87
N LEU A 75 -10.21 1.89 -1.69
CA LEU A 75 -11.46 2.54 -1.33
C LEU A 75 -12.62 1.58 -1.62
N ASP A 76 -13.23 1.06 -0.57
CA ASP A 76 -14.45 0.28 -0.69
C ASP A 76 -15.62 1.21 -1.06
N GLU A 77 -16.39 0.83 -2.07
CA GLU A 77 -17.59 1.57 -2.49
C GLU A 77 -18.79 1.31 -1.56
N VAL A 78 -18.75 0.18 -0.84
CA VAL A 78 -19.83 -0.27 0.03
C VAL A 78 -19.22 -0.87 1.30
N ASP A 79 -19.75 -0.49 2.45
CA ASP A 79 -19.40 -1.11 3.73
C ASP A 79 -19.99 -2.53 3.80
N THR A 80 -19.17 -3.53 3.50
CA THR A 80 -19.59 -4.93 3.50
C THR A 80 -18.97 -5.69 4.66
N ASN A 81 -19.79 -6.05 5.65
CA ASN A 81 -19.42 -6.96 6.74
C ASN A 81 -19.16 -8.40 6.26
N TYR A 82 -19.56 -8.74 5.04
CA TYR A 82 -19.43 -10.08 4.47
C TYR A 82 -18.67 -10.01 3.15
N GLN A 83 -17.61 -10.79 3.05
CA GLN A 83 -16.80 -10.91 1.84
C GLN A 83 -17.04 -12.26 1.19
N THR A 84 -17.15 -12.26 -0.14
CA THR A 84 -17.25 -13.49 -0.92
C THR A 84 -15.90 -14.18 -1.01
N ARG A 85 -15.88 -15.50 -1.27
CA ARG A 85 -14.65 -16.24 -1.53
C ARG A 85 -13.79 -15.60 -2.64
N GLN A 86 -14.44 -15.04 -3.67
CA GLN A 86 -13.72 -14.36 -4.75
C GLN A 86 -12.98 -13.11 -4.24
N GLN A 87 -13.62 -12.31 -3.39
CA GLN A 87 -13.00 -11.12 -2.79
C GLN A 87 -11.87 -11.49 -1.81
N LEU A 88 -11.98 -12.60 -1.08
CA LEU A 88 -10.90 -13.08 -0.22
C LEU A 88 -9.69 -13.54 -1.03
N ILE A 89 -9.91 -14.25 -2.14
CA ILE A 89 -8.82 -14.62 -3.06
C ILE A 89 -8.21 -13.36 -3.68
N ALA A 90 -9.03 -12.37 -4.06
CA ALA A 90 -8.52 -11.12 -4.61
C ALA A 90 -7.65 -10.35 -3.61
N GLN A 91 -8.05 -10.32 -2.33
CA GLN A 91 -7.23 -9.73 -1.27
C GLN A 91 -5.92 -10.49 -1.05
N LEU A 92 -5.95 -11.82 -1.11
CA LEU A 92 -4.75 -12.65 -1.05
C LEU A 92 -3.79 -12.35 -2.20
N ASP A 93 -4.30 -12.27 -3.44
CA ASP A 93 -3.50 -11.93 -4.63
C ASP A 93 -2.85 -10.55 -4.49
N VAL A 94 -3.61 -9.57 -4.01
CA VAL A 94 -3.10 -8.20 -3.78
C VAL A 94 -2.04 -8.18 -2.71
N ALA A 95 -2.27 -8.82 -1.56
CA ALA A 95 -1.32 -8.85 -0.46
C ALA A 95 0.00 -9.54 -0.86
N MET A 96 -0.07 -10.59 -1.67
CA MET A 96 1.14 -11.26 -2.19
C MET A 96 1.83 -10.49 -3.33
N GLY A 97 1.12 -9.55 -3.96
CA GLY A 97 1.61 -8.78 -5.11
C GLY A 97 2.89 -7.99 -4.84
N GLY A 98 3.04 -7.39 -3.65
CA GLY A 98 4.24 -6.63 -3.29
C GLY A 98 5.50 -7.49 -3.24
N ARG A 99 5.38 -8.69 -2.64
CA ARG A 99 6.48 -9.68 -2.58
C ARG A 99 6.88 -10.18 -3.97
N VAL A 100 5.89 -10.50 -4.81
CA VAL A 100 6.14 -10.96 -6.19
C VAL A 100 6.79 -9.84 -7.01
N GLY A 101 6.35 -8.58 -6.84
CA GLY A 101 6.94 -7.43 -7.51
C GLY A 101 8.42 -7.23 -7.18
N GLU A 102 8.81 -7.39 -5.91
CA GLU A 102 10.22 -7.38 -5.50
C GLU A 102 11.01 -8.53 -6.14
N GLU A 103 10.48 -9.76 -6.06
CA GLU A 103 11.17 -10.96 -6.54
C GLU A 103 11.45 -10.92 -8.04
N LEU A 104 10.48 -10.44 -8.84
CA LEU A 104 10.63 -10.35 -10.30
C LEU A 104 11.74 -9.39 -10.74
N VAL A 105 12.02 -8.35 -9.96
CA VAL A 105 12.99 -7.29 -10.32
C VAL A 105 14.35 -7.53 -9.68
N PHE A 106 14.39 -7.96 -8.42
CA PHE A 106 15.63 -8.07 -7.64
C PHE A 106 16.14 -9.51 -7.49
N GLY A 107 15.31 -10.50 -7.84
CA GLY A 107 15.60 -11.93 -7.68
C GLY A 107 15.23 -12.48 -6.30
N SER A 108 15.06 -13.79 -6.22
CA SER A 108 14.60 -14.51 -5.02
C SER A 108 15.53 -14.36 -3.81
N ASP A 109 16.81 -14.06 -4.02
CA ASP A 109 17.80 -13.87 -2.95
C ASP A 109 17.78 -12.46 -2.33
N GLN A 110 17.12 -11.49 -2.96
CA GLN A 110 17.09 -10.09 -2.52
C GLN A 110 15.71 -9.59 -2.07
N VAL A 111 14.77 -10.52 -1.88
CA VAL A 111 13.47 -10.23 -1.28
C VAL A 111 13.60 -9.76 0.16
N THR A 112 12.83 -8.73 0.53
CA THR A 112 12.98 -8.09 1.83
C THR A 112 12.01 -8.62 2.89
N THR A 113 12.26 -8.29 4.15
CA THR A 113 11.34 -8.54 5.26
C THR A 113 10.18 -7.53 5.32
N GLY A 114 10.14 -6.55 4.42
CA GLY A 114 9.11 -5.52 4.36
C GLY A 114 7.70 -6.06 4.13
N ALA A 115 7.59 -7.25 3.51
CA ALA A 115 6.32 -7.91 3.22
C ALA A 115 5.65 -8.60 4.43
N SER A 116 6.21 -8.48 5.64
CA SER A 116 5.70 -9.19 6.82
C SER A 116 4.24 -8.86 7.15
N ASN A 117 3.87 -7.58 7.03
CA ASN A 117 2.50 -7.13 7.29
C ASN A 117 1.52 -7.65 6.22
N ASP A 118 1.99 -7.80 4.97
CA ASP A 118 1.15 -8.31 3.89
C ASP A 118 0.86 -9.81 4.06
N PHE A 119 1.81 -10.57 4.60
CA PHE A 119 1.57 -11.97 4.99
C PHE A 119 0.58 -12.11 6.14
N GLU A 120 0.65 -11.22 7.13
CA GLU A 120 -0.32 -11.20 8.23
C GLU A 120 -1.73 -10.90 7.70
N ALA A 121 -1.87 -9.91 6.82
CA ALA A 121 -3.15 -9.59 6.16
C ALA A 121 -3.66 -10.77 5.31
N SER A 122 -2.78 -11.45 4.59
CA SER A 122 -3.09 -12.65 3.80
C SER A 122 -3.61 -13.80 4.65
N SER A 123 -3.11 -13.96 5.87
CA SER A 123 -3.50 -15.07 6.76
C SER A 123 -4.98 -15.02 7.15
N PHE A 124 -5.61 -13.85 7.16
CA PHE A 124 -7.05 -13.71 7.44
C PHE A 124 -7.94 -14.09 6.24
N CYS A 125 -7.36 -14.26 5.05
CA CYS A 125 -8.09 -14.63 3.84
C CYS A 125 -8.22 -16.16 3.64
N ILE A 126 -7.58 -16.96 4.51
CA ILE A 126 -7.54 -18.43 4.47
C ILE A 126 -8.49 -19.00 5.52
#